data_AF-A0A5N0V136-F1
#
_entry.id   AF-A0A5N0V136-F1
#
_cell.length_a   1.000
_cell.length_b   1.000
_cell.length_c   1.000
_cell.angle_alpha   90.00
_cell.angle_beta   90.00
_cell.angle_gamma   90.00
#
_symmetry.space_group_name_H-M   'P 1'
#
loop_
_entity.id
_entity.type
_entity.pdbx_description
1 polymer ?
#
loop_
_entity_poly.entity_id
_entity_poly.type
_entity_poly.pdbx_seq_one_letter_code
_entity_poly.pdbx_strand_id
1 'polypeptide(L)'
;MTELSYRSLLETNSYLRNLSDTTYWLCITRTVQESKLFPMNPYMLLSYLNSFYRLPTLLREIDAATPAEELGDRAREVSLKVDTVNAAWGMPAFYLIGREMLMNWGLLRPGDAVEDVVDVLDFSRRFNLAYHRNDGHLTNKEFGDRSQFLPERTLQVFEADLHGVVPGDRLHTAATKLMAQLSQYAFLAHCECRIGLHNSGPYDFGGNRQLIVRDFFELTEGDYPWLDGIATRLPFSNLTIPIVFKDTNFHLMDDWASFEAEPSYDAANIAAVGLYTSDALSDGYLPVGMDNADTLAETMEQYREILNEATADLWKRIATWTREQMIDAGALVYSSVAKDFAHLAGTYRQEDWLSLDDRVQRFKPLMNDEYGRDDLGEMVGLLGLPHQKTNEYGMARYSGLNQNMLTGIPYSVLTDDDFASTAGDRLSGSSSLPAKNGLWTTSAGRIDLGEYNRRARGFTPAVLEGANRYRDEEWVKWHHGSPEADELYRLAQRGSRNLEGRGSSLRRADLTGLADGNGHADR
;
A
#
# COMPACT_ATOMS: atom_id res chain seq x y z
N MET A 1 6.48 22.23 -7.40
CA MET A 1 5.22 22.95 -7.15
C MET A 1 4.51 23.11 -8.47
N THR A 2 3.29 22.62 -8.54
CA THR A 2 2.49 22.65 -9.76
C THR A 2 1.79 23.99 -9.88
N GLU A 3 1.94 24.68 -11.01
CA GLU A 3 1.34 25.99 -11.23
C GLU A 3 -0.19 25.88 -11.26
N LEU A 4 -0.88 26.71 -10.46
CA LEU A 4 -2.33 26.81 -10.48
C LEU A 4 -2.78 27.50 -11.77
N SER A 5 -3.36 26.74 -12.67
CA SER A 5 -3.86 27.17 -13.96
C SER A 5 -5.25 26.58 -14.18
N TYR A 6 -5.98 27.10 -15.19
CA TYR A 6 -7.28 26.51 -15.55
C TYR A 6 -7.17 25.01 -15.87
N ARG A 7 -6.10 24.60 -16.58
CA ARG A 7 -5.87 23.21 -16.93
C ARG A 7 -5.56 22.34 -15.71
N SER A 8 -4.61 22.75 -14.87
CA SER A 8 -4.27 21.97 -13.67
C SER A 8 -5.47 21.86 -12.73
N LEU A 9 -6.26 22.93 -12.57
CA LEU A 9 -7.48 22.89 -11.76
C LEU A 9 -8.54 21.92 -12.31
N LEU A 10 -8.71 21.84 -13.64
CA LEU A 10 -9.58 20.85 -14.29
C LEU A 10 -9.12 19.41 -13.97
N GLU A 11 -7.82 19.16 -14.13
CA GLU A 11 -7.21 17.85 -13.86
C GLU A 11 -7.36 17.47 -12.37
N THR A 12 -7.06 18.39 -11.45
CA THR A 12 -7.20 18.22 -10.00
C THR A 12 -8.65 17.92 -9.59
N ASN A 13 -9.63 18.72 -10.05
CA ASN A 13 -11.03 18.50 -9.71
C ASN A 13 -11.58 17.20 -10.31
N SER A 14 -11.12 16.81 -11.51
CA SER A 14 -11.47 15.53 -12.11
C SER A 14 -10.99 14.36 -11.25
N TYR A 15 -9.72 14.39 -10.81
CA TYR A 15 -9.18 13.33 -9.98
C TYR A 15 -9.82 13.30 -8.57
N LEU A 16 -10.05 14.48 -7.97
CA LEU A 16 -10.77 14.59 -6.69
C LEU A 16 -12.17 13.97 -6.77
N ARG A 17 -12.90 14.21 -7.87
CA ARG A 17 -14.24 13.61 -8.07
C ARG A 17 -14.15 12.09 -8.17
N ASN A 18 -13.18 11.56 -8.91
CA ASN A 18 -12.94 10.12 -8.99
C ASN A 18 -12.63 9.52 -7.61
N LEU A 19 -11.70 10.11 -6.87
CA LEU A 19 -11.36 9.69 -5.49
C LEU A 19 -12.58 9.72 -4.58
N SER A 20 -13.42 10.74 -4.70
CA SER A 20 -14.62 10.87 -3.88
C SER A 20 -15.69 9.82 -4.21
N ASP A 21 -15.88 9.49 -5.49
CA ASP A 21 -16.77 8.42 -5.92
C ASP A 21 -16.25 7.05 -5.46
N THR A 22 -14.95 6.80 -5.66
CA THR A 22 -14.27 5.56 -5.25
C THR A 22 -14.33 5.38 -3.74
N THR A 23 -14.00 6.42 -2.96
CA THR A 23 -14.04 6.36 -1.49
C THR A 23 -15.46 6.11 -0.98
N TYR A 24 -16.46 6.79 -1.53
CA TYR A 24 -17.84 6.56 -1.13
C TYR A 24 -18.29 5.13 -1.43
N TRP A 25 -18.00 4.62 -2.62
CA TRP A 25 -18.29 3.23 -2.98
C TRP A 25 -17.64 2.25 -2.00
N LEU A 26 -16.34 2.43 -1.70
CA LEU A 26 -15.60 1.59 -0.76
C LEU A 26 -16.18 1.62 0.66
N CYS A 27 -16.77 2.75 1.09
CA CYS A 27 -17.42 2.88 2.39
C CYS A 27 -18.81 2.22 2.44
N ILE A 28 -19.65 2.36 1.39
CA ILE A 28 -21.03 1.85 1.42
C ILE A 28 -21.17 0.36 1.13
N THR A 29 -20.22 -0.23 0.38
CA THR A 29 -20.23 -1.67 0.09
C THR A 29 -19.70 -2.50 1.25
N ARG A 30 -19.25 -1.85 2.33
CA ARG A 30 -18.62 -2.50 3.48
C ARG A 30 -19.31 -2.09 4.77
N THR A 31 -19.29 -3.01 5.74
CA THR A 31 -19.80 -2.73 7.07
C THR A 31 -18.82 -1.82 7.83
N VAL A 32 -19.35 -0.73 8.41
CA VAL A 32 -18.63 0.08 9.39
C VAL A 32 -18.18 -0.85 10.52
N GLN A 33 -16.87 -0.98 10.73
CA GLN A 33 -16.31 -1.86 11.75
C GLN A 33 -16.10 -1.06 13.02
N GLU A 34 -16.73 -1.43 14.14
CA GLU A 34 -16.30 -0.91 15.43
C GLU A 34 -15.22 -1.83 16.00
N SER A 35 -14.09 -1.23 16.37
CA SER A 35 -13.12 -1.93 17.22
C SER A 35 -13.58 -1.89 18.69
N LYS A 36 -13.36 -3.00 19.41
CA LYS A 36 -13.53 -3.07 20.87
C LYS A 36 -12.20 -2.95 21.63
N LEU A 37 -11.07 -3.02 20.93
CA LEU A 37 -9.74 -2.95 21.53
C LEU A 37 -9.13 -1.55 21.40
N PHE A 38 -9.29 -0.93 20.24
CA PHE A 38 -8.82 0.41 19.93
C PHE A 38 -9.98 1.39 19.69
N PRO A 39 -9.82 2.67 20.07
CA PRO A 39 -10.79 3.72 19.78
C PRO A 39 -10.69 4.13 18.29
N MET A 40 -11.22 3.28 17.41
CA MET A 40 -11.06 3.40 15.95
C MET A 40 -11.56 4.72 15.38
N ASN A 41 -12.81 5.10 15.68
CA ASN A 41 -13.38 6.31 15.09
C ASN A 41 -12.59 7.57 15.50
N PRO A 42 -12.25 7.78 16.79
CA PRO A 42 -11.35 8.84 17.21
C PRO A 42 -10.02 8.88 16.47
N TYR A 43 -9.33 7.74 16.36
CA TYR A 43 -8.00 7.75 15.76
C TYR A 43 -8.05 7.97 14.25
N MET A 44 -9.10 7.54 13.54
CA MET A 44 -9.23 7.75 12.10
C MET A 44 -9.48 9.23 11.80
N LEU A 45 -10.34 9.90 12.58
CA LEU A 45 -10.56 11.33 12.42
C LEU A 45 -9.27 12.14 12.66
N LEU A 46 -8.49 11.77 13.69
CA LEU A 46 -7.20 12.41 13.94
C LEU A 46 -6.17 12.10 12.86
N SER A 47 -6.18 10.90 12.27
CA SER A 47 -5.26 10.56 11.19
C SER A 47 -5.53 11.37 9.92
N TYR A 48 -6.80 11.63 9.59
CA TYR A 48 -7.18 12.48 8.47
C TYR A 48 -6.70 13.92 8.68
N LEU A 49 -6.92 14.50 9.86
CA LEU A 49 -6.41 15.83 10.19
C LEU A 49 -4.88 15.87 10.14
N ASN A 50 -4.20 14.84 10.66
CA ASN A 50 -2.74 14.76 10.61
C ASN A 50 -2.22 14.68 9.17
N SER A 51 -2.91 13.93 8.33
CA SER A 51 -2.61 13.83 6.90
C SER A 51 -2.76 15.18 6.21
N PHE A 52 -3.86 15.90 6.46
CA PHE A 52 -4.10 17.24 5.92
C PHE A 52 -2.96 18.22 6.25
N TYR A 53 -2.52 18.24 7.51
CA TYR A 53 -1.55 19.21 7.99
C TYR A 53 -0.09 18.89 7.66
N ARG A 54 0.25 17.62 7.41
CA ARG A 54 1.65 17.17 7.26
C ARG A 54 2.03 16.76 5.84
N LEU A 55 1.13 16.09 5.11
CA LEU A 55 1.46 15.50 3.81
C LEU A 55 1.98 16.51 2.78
N PRO A 56 1.42 17.72 2.63
CA PRO A 56 1.90 18.65 1.60
C PRO A 56 3.40 18.98 1.74
N THR A 57 3.86 19.27 2.95
CA THR A 57 5.28 19.54 3.21
C THR A 57 6.14 18.31 2.95
N LEU A 58 5.72 17.14 3.46
CA LEU A 58 6.46 15.90 3.34
C LEU A 58 6.59 15.46 1.88
N LEU A 59 5.51 15.51 1.12
CA LEU A 59 5.50 15.16 -0.30
C LEU A 59 6.33 16.12 -1.14
N ARG A 60 6.30 17.43 -0.86
CA ARG A 60 7.17 18.40 -1.55
C ARG A 60 8.65 18.10 -1.33
N GLU A 61 9.03 17.71 -0.11
CA GLU A 61 10.42 17.32 0.18
C GLU A 61 10.80 16.02 -0.53
N ILE A 62 9.94 15.01 -0.47
CA ILE A 62 10.13 13.74 -1.16
C ILE A 62 10.31 13.97 -2.66
N ASP A 63 9.37 14.67 -3.30
CA ASP A 63 9.35 14.92 -4.75
C ASP A 63 10.57 15.73 -5.21
N ALA A 64 11.07 16.64 -4.36
CA ALA A 64 12.30 17.37 -4.61
C ALA A 64 13.55 16.47 -4.57
N ALA A 65 13.54 15.40 -3.78
CA ALA A 65 14.65 14.44 -3.69
C ALA A 65 14.54 13.34 -4.75
N THR A 66 13.34 12.84 -5.02
CA THR A 66 13.05 11.81 -6.03
C THR A 66 11.64 12.04 -6.58
N PRO A 67 11.51 12.39 -7.87
CA PRO A 67 10.20 12.68 -8.46
C PRO A 67 9.21 11.51 -8.31
N ALA A 68 7.92 11.84 -8.13
CA ALA A 68 6.84 10.85 -7.98
C ALA A 68 6.84 9.76 -9.07
N GLU A 69 7.16 10.12 -10.33
CA GLU A 69 7.25 9.17 -11.43
C GLU A 69 8.38 8.15 -11.24
N GLU A 70 9.55 8.60 -10.74
CA GLU A 70 10.66 7.71 -10.45
C GLU A 70 10.34 6.80 -9.25
N LEU A 71 9.64 7.32 -8.24
CA LEU A 71 9.13 6.49 -7.15
C LEU A 71 8.14 5.45 -7.66
N GLY A 72 7.25 5.82 -8.58
CA GLY A 72 6.31 4.91 -9.23
C GLY A 72 7.00 3.80 -10.02
N ASP A 73 8.04 4.15 -10.79
CA ASP A 73 8.85 3.15 -11.49
C ASP A 73 9.56 2.19 -10.52
N ARG A 74 10.10 2.69 -9.38
CA ARG A 74 10.75 1.85 -8.35
C ARG A 74 9.76 0.92 -7.65
N ALA A 75 8.57 1.44 -7.31
CA ALA A 75 7.47 0.71 -6.68
C ALA A 75 7.00 -0.50 -7.51
N ARG A 76 7.19 -0.51 -8.83
CA ARG A 76 6.82 -1.65 -9.68
C ARG A 76 7.69 -2.88 -9.50
N GLU A 77 8.88 -2.71 -8.91
CA GLU A 77 9.92 -3.74 -8.87
C GLU A 77 9.97 -4.49 -7.53
N VAL A 78 9.28 -3.97 -6.53
CA VAL A 78 9.27 -4.49 -5.15
C VAL A 78 7.84 -4.40 -4.61
N SER A 79 7.59 -4.99 -3.44
CA SER A 79 6.39 -4.73 -2.65
C SER A 79 6.74 -3.89 -1.42
N LEU A 80 6.08 -2.75 -1.31
CA LEU A 80 6.11 -1.77 -0.25
C LEU A 80 4.66 -1.42 0.12
N LYS A 81 4.46 -0.81 1.28
CA LYS A 81 3.13 -0.41 1.71
C LYS A 81 2.52 0.61 0.75
N VAL A 82 3.36 1.36 0.05
CA VAL A 82 2.97 2.39 -0.92
C VAL A 82 2.31 1.84 -2.19
N ASP A 83 2.62 0.60 -2.57
CA ASP A 83 2.27 -0.03 -3.86
C ASP A 83 0.77 -0.35 -4.02
N THR A 84 -0.05 0.10 -3.07
CA THR A 84 -1.28 -0.60 -2.73
C THR A 84 -2.40 0.35 -2.33
N VAL A 85 -3.00 0.12 -1.17
CA VAL A 85 -3.97 0.99 -0.49
C VAL A 85 -3.45 2.41 -0.41
N ASN A 86 -2.15 2.61 -0.22
CA ASN A 86 -1.63 3.88 0.25
C ASN A 86 -1.44 4.93 -0.85
N ALA A 87 -0.95 4.59 -2.03
CA ALA A 87 -0.66 5.62 -3.04
C ALA A 87 -1.85 5.99 -3.93
N ALA A 88 -2.65 5.00 -4.36
CA ALA A 88 -3.79 5.19 -5.26
C ALA A 88 -5.00 5.82 -4.56
N TRP A 89 -5.24 5.44 -3.30
CA TRP A 89 -6.41 5.88 -2.54
C TRP A 89 -6.06 6.50 -1.19
N GLY A 90 -5.37 5.78 -0.31
CA GLY A 90 -5.21 6.11 1.11
C GLY A 90 -4.60 7.48 1.35
N MET A 91 -3.44 7.77 0.78
CA MET A 91 -2.75 9.06 0.91
C MET A 91 -3.61 10.24 0.44
N PRO A 92 -4.09 10.28 -0.83
CA PRO A 92 -4.87 11.43 -1.30
C PRO A 92 -6.25 11.49 -0.63
N ALA A 93 -6.91 10.36 -0.36
CA ALA A 93 -8.21 10.35 0.31
C ALA A 93 -8.11 10.81 1.78
N PHE A 94 -7.12 10.35 2.54
CA PHE A 94 -6.97 10.75 3.96
C PHE A 94 -6.67 12.24 4.09
N TYR A 95 -5.84 12.77 3.19
CA TYR A 95 -5.61 14.22 3.07
C TYR A 95 -6.91 14.98 2.80
N LEU A 96 -7.68 14.56 1.77
CA LEU A 96 -8.91 15.24 1.37
C LEU A 96 -10.04 15.10 2.41
N ILE A 97 -10.13 13.97 3.11
CA ILE A 97 -11.09 13.78 4.20
C ILE A 97 -10.74 14.69 5.37
N GLY A 98 -9.45 14.87 5.70
CA GLY A 98 -9.00 15.83 6.71
C GLY A 98 -9.39 17.27 6.36
N ARG A 99 -9.26 17.63 5.06
CA ARG A 99 -9.77 18.91 4.53
C ARG A 99 -11.29 19.03 4.68
N GLU A 100 -12.03 17.96 4.35
CA GLU A 100 -13.49 17.90 4.45
C GLU A 100 -13.97 18.11 5.90
N MET A 101 -13.31 17.49 6.88
CA MET A 101 -13.59 17.73 8.30
C MET A 101 -13.47 19.20 8.68
N LEU A 102 -12.36 19.84 8.32
CA LEU A 102 -12.10 21.24 8.67
C LEU A 102 -13.08 22.20 7.98
N MET A 103 -13.50 21.90 6.75
CA MET A 103 -14.58 22.67 6.09
C MET A 103 -15.90 22.50 6.84
N ASN A 104 -16.26 21.28 7.23
CA ASN A 104 -17.51 21.02 7.95
C ASN A 104 -17.54 21.63 9.37
N TRP A 105 -16.38 21.91 9.97
CA TRP A 105 -16.28 22.72 11.19
C TRP A 105 -16.25 24.23 10.94
N GLY A 106 -16.32 24.67 9.68
CA GLY A 106 -16.26 26.09 9.30
C GLY A 106 -14.87 26.72 9.49
N LEU A 107 -13.81 25.91 9.57
CA LEU A 107 -12.43 26.37 9.73
C LEU A 107 -11.73 26.62 8.39
N LEU A 108 -12.23 26.01 7.30
CA LEU A 108 -11.74 26.21 5.94
C LEU A 108 -12.89 26.55 4.99
N ARG A 109 -12.59 27.37 4.00
CA ARG A 109 -13.40 27.53 2.79
C ARG A 109 -12.91 26.57 1.71
N PRO A 110 -13.73 26.25 0.69
CA PRO A 110 -13.30 25.39 -0.41
C PRO A 110 -12.09 25.90 -1.22
N GLY A 111 -11.79 27.21 -1.18
CA GLY A 111 -10.60 27.78 -1.82
C GLY A 111 -9.32 27.70 -0.98
N ASP A 112 -9.42 27.45 0.33
CA ASP A 112 -8.25 27.43 1.21
C ASP A 112 -7.40 26.15 0.99
N ALA A 113 -6.10 26.28 1.21
CA ALA A 113 -5.05 25.30 0.96
C ALA A 113 -4.98 24.79 -0.50
N VAL A 114 -5.44 25.57 -1.48
CA VAL A 114 -5.52 25.14 -2.89
C VAL A 114 -4.18 24.66 -3.46
N GLU A 115 -3.06 25.31 -3.13
CA GLU A 115 -1.73 24.89 -3.62
C GLU A 115 -1.35 23.52 -3.04
N ASP A 116 -1.63 23.29 -1.76
CA ASP A 116 -1.37 22.02 -1.12
C ASP A 116 -2.25 20.90 -1.70
N VAL A 117 -3.54 21.18 -1.99
CA VAL A 117 -4.44 20.19 -2.61
C VAL A 117 -3.94 19.82 -4.01
N VAL A 118 -3.53 20.81 -4.80
CA VAL A 118 -2.98 20.58 -6.16
C VAL A 118 -1.69 19.79 -6.08
N ASP A 119 -0.76 20.14 -5.19
CA ASP A 119 0.52 19.42 -5.03
C ASP A 119 0.31 17.96 -4.61
N VAL A 120 -0.55 17.69 -3.62
CA VAL A 120 -0.85 16.32 -3.14
C VAL A 120 -1.47 15.46 -4.26
N LEU A 121 -2.47 16.00 -4.95
CA LEU A 121 -3.18 15.26 -6.00
C LEU A 121 -2.33 15.08 -7.27
N ASP A 122 -1.48 16.06 -7.61
CA ASP A 122 -0.55 15.92 -8.72
C ASP A 122 0.54 14.90 -8.42
N PHE A 123 1.12 14.90 -7.22
CA PHE A 123 2.07 13.87 -6.78
C PHE A 123 1.46 12.48 -6.89
N SER A 124 0.26 12.28 -6.31
CA SER A 124 -0.45 11.00 -6.36
C SER A 124 -0.72 10.56 -7.80
N ARG A 125 -1.18 11.48 -8.66
CA ARG A 125 -1.44 11.17 -10.07
C ARG A 125 -0.18 10.75 -10.82
N ARG A 126 0.92 11.51 -10.70
CA ARG A 126 2.20 11.21 -11.36
C ARG A 126 2.76 9.87 -10.92
N PHE A 127 2.73 9.59 -9.61
CA PHE A 127 3.12 8.28 -9.08
C PHE A 127 2.29 7.16 -9.69
N ASN A 128 0.95 7.23 -9.62
CA ASN A 128 0.09 6.14 -10.07
C ASN A 128 0.17 5.90 -11.59
N LEU A 129 0.36 6.94 -12.40
CA LEU A 129 0.58 6.77 -13.85
C LEU A 129 1.89 6.04 -14.17
N ALA A 130 2.96 6.30 -13.40
CA ALA A 130 4.21 5.58 -13.55
C ALA A 130 4.09 4.15 -13.03
N TYR A 131 3.49 3.96 -11.86
CA TYR A 131 3.28 2.67 -11.21
C TYR A 131 2.40 1.73 -12.04
N HIS A 132 1.32 2.23 -12.64
CA HIS A 132 0.42 1.46 -13.51
C HIS A 132 0.68 1.68 -15.01
N ARG A 133 1.90 2.02 -15.41
CA ARG A 133 2.22 2.40 -16.81
C ARG A 133 1.91 1.33 -17.86
N ASN A 134 1.69 0.08 -17.46
CA ASN A 134 1.35 -1.02 -18.38
C ASN A 134 -0.02 -0.85 -19.04
N ASP A 135 -0.95 -0.16 -18.38
CA ASP A 135 -2.31 0.05 -18.90
C ASP A 135 -2.87 1.47 -18.64
N GLY A 136 -2.22 2.26 -17.77
CA GLY A 136 -2.45 3.70 -17.62
C GLY A 136 -3.58 4.10 -16.67
N HIS A 137 -4.01 3.23 -15.74
CA HIS A 137 -5.04 3.56 -14.75
C HIS A 137 -4.49 4.28 -13.49
N LEU A 138 -5.35 5.04 -12.79
CA LEU A 138 -5.00 5.66 -11.50
C LEU A 138 -5.46 4.85 -10.29
N THR A 139 -6.58 4.15 -10.44
CA THR A 139 -7.21 3.35 -9.37
C THR A 139 -7.60 1.98 -9.90
N ASN A 140 -7.62 0.96 -9.04
CA ASN A 140 -8.00 -0.40 -9.42
C ASN A 140 -9.40 -0.42 -10.04
N LYS A 141 -10.28 0.47 -9.57
CA LYS A 141 -11.63 0.68 -10.10
C LYS A 141 -11.67 1.05 -11.59
N GLU A 142 -10.73 1.88 -12.05
CA GLU A 142 -10.62 2.23 -13.48
C GLU A 142 -10.19 1.05 -14.34
N PHE A 143 -9.52 0.06 -13.73
CA PHE A 143 -9.03 -1.14 -14.38
C PHE A 143 -9.94 -2.37 -14.16
N GLY A 144 -11.23 -2.13 -13.94
CA GLY A 144 -12.23 -3.19 -13.77
C GLY A 144 -12.07 -3.92 -12.44
N ASP A 145 -11.74 -3.17 -11.40
CA ASP A 145 -11.50 -3.66 -10.03
C ASP A 145 -10.39 -4.72 -9.98
N ARG A 146 -9.25 -4.40 -10.62
CA ARG A 146 -8.05 -5.25 -10.66
C ARG A 146 -6.84 -4.47 -10.20
N SER A 147 -6.02 -5.10 -9.37
CA SER A 147 -4.76 -4.55 -8.87
C SER A 147 -3.59 -5.22 -9.57
N GLN A 148 -3.51 -5.11 -10.90
CA GLN A 148 -2.44 -5.72 -11.70
C GLN A 148 -1.36 -4.69 -12.00
N PHE A 149 -0.18 -4.88 -11.42
CA PHE A 149 0.97 -3.98 -11.63
C PHE A 149 2.26 -4.73 -11.93
N LEU A 150 2.34 -6.02 -11.59
CA LEU A 150 3.54 -6.81 -11.80
C LEU A 150 3.83 -6.99 -13.30
N PRO A 151 5.08 -6.76 -13.74
CA PRO A 151 5.47 -6.95 -15.12
C PRO A 151 5.56 -8.44 -15.47
N GLU A 152 5.46 -8.75 -16.77
CA GLU A 152 5.52 -10.13 -17.27
C GLU A 152 6.76 -10.87 -16.76
N ARG A 153 7.94 -10.23 -16.80
CA ARG A 153 9.21 -10.83 -16.36
C ARG A 153 9.17 -11.34 -14.91
N THR A 154 8.44 -10.67 -14.01
CA THR A 154 8.26 -11.10 -12.61
C THR A 154 7.24 -12.23 -12.52
N LEU A 155 6.13 -12.12 -13.26
CA LEU A 155 5.09 -13.15 -13.30
C LEU A 155 5.61 -14.47 -13.87
N GLN A 156 6.50 -14.45 -14.87
CA GLN A 156 7.15 -15.65 -15.40
C GLN A 156 8.03 -16.35 -14.35
N VAL A 157 8.77 -15.59 -13.54
CA VAL A 157 9.57 -16.14 -12.43
C VAL A 157 8.67 -16.82 -11.41
N PHE A 158 7.56 -16.17 -11.02
CA PHE A 158 6.58 -16.82 -10.15
C PHE A 158 6.02 -18.08 -10.82
N GLU A 159 5.51 -18.02 -12.05
CA GLU A 159 4.94 -19.19 -12.73
C GLU A 159 5.90 -20.39 -12.81
N ALA A 160 7.20 -20.13 -12.99
CA ALA A 160 8.19 -21.18 -13.05
C ALA A 160 8.65 -21.71 -11.68
N ASP A 161 8.71 -20.87 -10.63
CA ASP A 161 9.38 -21.22 -9.37
C ASP A 161 8.44 -21.61 -8.22
N LEU A 162 7.14 -21.31 -8.31
CA LEU A 162 6.19 -21.69 -7.25
C LEU A 162 6.12 -23.22 -7.10
N HIS A 163 5.99 -23.65 -5.86
CA HIS A 163 5.83 -25.06 -5.52
C HIS A 163 4.37 -25.47 -5.60
N GLY A 164 4.08 -26.46 -6.42
CA GLY A 164 2.76 -27.11 -6.46
C GLY A 164 2.42 -27.73 -5.11
N VAL A 165 1.14 -27.64 -4.73
CA VAL A 165 0.64 -28.20 -3.47
C VAL A 165 -0.68 -28.93 -3.67
N VAL A 166 -0.94 -29.90 -2.79
CA VAL A 166 -2.19 -30.62 -2.67
C VAL A 166 -2.78 -30.36 -1.27
N PRO A 167 -4.10 -30.17 -1.14
CA PRO A 167 -4.72 -29.92 0.15
C PRO A 167 -4.33 -30.98 1.20
N GLY A 168 -3.77 -30.51 2.32
CA GLY A 168 -3.34 -31.35 3.43
C GLY A 168 -1.90 -31.86 3.36
N ASP A 169 -1.15 -31.58 2.29
CA ASP A 169 0.30 -31.80 2.32
C ASP A 169 1.00 -30.83 3.30
N ARG A 170 2.28 -31.08 3.57
CA ARG A 170 3.04 -30.31 4.57
C ARG A 170 3.15 -28.83 4.18
N LEU A 171 3.51 -28.55 2.93
CA LEU A 171 3.70 -27.18 2.46
C LEU A 171 2.38 -26.40 2.41
N HIS A 172 1.31 -27.02 1.92
CA HIS A 172 -0.06 -26.50 1.96
C HIS A 172 -0.48 -26.12 3.37
N THR A 173 -0.25 -27.02 4.32
CA THR A 173 -0.57 -26.79 5.74
C THR A 173 0.28 -25.67 6.33
N ALA A 174 1.58 -25.63 6.04
CA ALA A 174 2.50 -24.59 6.51
C ALA A 174 2.09 -23.21 5.98
N ALA A 175 1.83 -23.10 4.67
CA ALA A 175 1.41 -21.85 4.02
C ALA A 175 0.08 -21.34 4.58
N THR A 176 -0.93 -22.20 4.68
CA THR A 176 -2.25 -21.83 5.23
C THR A 176 -2.14 -21.32 6.67
N LYS A 177 -1.35 -22.00 7.51
CA LYS A 177 -1.15 -21.60 8.91
C LYS A 177 -0.32 -20.33 9.06
N LEU A 178 0.73 -20.15 8.25
CA LEU A 178 1.53 -18.93 8.27
C LEU A 178 0.70 -17.72 7.84
N MET A 179 -0.07 -17.82 6.75
CA MET A 179 -0.94 -16.72 6.29
C MET A 179 -1.96 -16.30 7.35
N ALA A 180 -2.56 -17.26 8.06
CA ALA A 180 -3.48 -16.98 9.16
C ALA A 180 -2.76 -16.25 10.30
N GLN A 181 -1.57 -16.72 10.70
CA GLN A 181 -0.76 -16.10 11.76
C GLN A 181 -0.29 -14.69 11.38
N LEU A 182 0.18 -14.50 10.15
CA LEU A 182 0.57 -13.20 9.61
C LEU A 182 -0.61 -12.23 9.63
N SER A 183 -1.79 -12.68 9.19
CA SER A 183 -2.99 -11.82 9.18
C SER A 183 -3.38 -11.36 10.59
N GLN A 184 -3.33 -12.26 11.57
CA GLN A 184 -3.63 -11.93 12.98
C GLN A 184 -2.58 -10.99 13.59
N TYR A 185 -1.30 -11.29 13.36
CA TYR A 185 -0.20 -10.47 13.86
C TYR A 185 -0.21 -9.08 13.25
N ALA A 186 -0.31 -8.98 11.92
CA ALA A 186 -0.31 -7.70 11.21
C ALA A 186 -1.49 -6.82 11.62
N PHE A 187 -2.67 -7.40 11.83
CA PHE A 187 -3.83 -6.68 12.35
C PHE A 187 -3.55 -6.05 13.72
N LEU A 188 -2.92 -6.79 14.64
CA LEU A 188 -2.55 -6.24 15.96
C LEU A 188 -1.41 -5.21 15.86
N ALA A 189 -0.37 -5.50 15.06
CA ALA A 189 0.79 -4.63 14.83
C ALA A 189 0.40 -3.27 14.27
N HIS A 190 -0.70 -3.21 13.52
CA HIS A 190 -1.26 -2.01 12.92
C HIS A 190 -2.51 -1.50 13.65
N CYS A 191 -2.68 -1.80 14.94
CA CYS A 191 -3.76 -1.26 15.77
C CYS A 191 -5.18 -1.55 15.24
N GLU A 192 -5.40 -2.80 14.81
CA GLU A 192 -6.62 -3.30 14.16
C GLU A 192 -6.92 -2.64 12.80
N CYS A 193 -5.88 -2.14 12.15
CA CYS A 193 -5.92 -1.70 10.77
C CYS A 193 -5.42 -2.80 9.83
N ARG A 194 -6.00 -2.86 8.63
CA ARG A 194 -5.57 -3.80 7.56
C ARG A 194 -4.47 -3.23 6.66
N ILE A 195 -3.95 -2.04 6.94
CA ILE A 195 -2.99 -1.34 6.06
C ILE A 195 -1.60 -1.99 6.02
N GLY A 196 -1.32 -2.92 6.92
CA GLY A 196 -0.12 -3.78 6.89
C GLY A 196 -0.28 -5.02 6.01
N LEU A 197 -1.41 -5.17 5.33
CA LEU A 197 -1.71 -6.28 4.44
C LEU A 197 -2.11 -5.73 3.07
N HIS A 198 -1.60 -6.35 2.02
CA HIS A 198 -2.03 -6.07 0.66
C HIS A 198 -2.27 -7.34 -0.14
N ASN A 199 -3.16 -7.23 -1.13
CA ASN A 199 -3.45 -8.27 -2.10
C ASN A 199 -3.46 -7.63 -3.49
N SER A 200 -2.76 -8.25 -4.44
CA SER A 200 -2.70 -7.83 -5.84
C SER A 200 -3.09 -8.94 -6.80
N GLY A 201 -3.42 -8.56 -8.03
CA GLY A 201 -3.97 -9.41 -9.08
C GLY A 201 -5.47 -9.17 -9.32
N PRO A 202 -6.24 -10.20 -9.70
CA PRO A 202 -5.74 -11.53 -10.09
C PRO A 202 -4.88 -11.46 -11.34
N TYR A 203 -3.88 -12.32 -11.47
CA TYR A 203 -3.17 -12.53 -12.73
C TYR A 203 -3.63 -13.84 -13.38
N ASP A 204 -3.81 -13.85 -14.70
CA ASP A 204 -4.18 -15.08 -15.42
C ASP A 204 -3.05 -16.11 -15.33
N PHE A 205 -3.34 -17.23 -14.68
CA PHE A 205 -2.44 -18.35 -14.50
C PHE A 205 -2.90 -19.62 -15.25
N GLY A 206 -3.80 -19.46 -16.24
CA GLY A 206 -4.13 -20.49 -17.22
C GLY A 206 -4.83 -21.71 -16.61
N GLY A 207 -5.44 -22.56 -17.45
CA GLY A 207 -6.08 -23.79 -16.96
C GLY A 207 -7.10 -23.58 -15.83
N ASN A 208 -7.87 -22.48 -15.90
CA ASN A 208 -8.81 -22.05 -14.86
C ASN A 208 -8.13 -21.71 -13.50
N ARG A 209 -6.93 -21.15 -13.53
CA ARG A 209 -6.16 -20.71 -12.37
C ARG A 209 -5.90 -19.22 -12.40
N GLN A 210 -5.84 -18.62 -11.22
CA GLN A 210 -5.49 -17.22 -11.01
C GLN A 210 -4.44 -17.10 -9.92
N LEU A 211 -3.45 -16.23 -10.15
CA LEU A 211 -2.48 -15.87 -9.13
C LEU A 211 -2.97 -14.63 -8.38
N ILE A 212 -2.91 -14.67 -7.05
CA ILE A 212 -2.91 -13.50 -6.18
C ILE A 212 -1.55 -13.40 -5.53
N VAL A 213 -1.08 -12.18 -5.31
CA VAL A 213 0.08 -11.92 -4.46
C VAL A 213 -0.41 -11.29 -3.16
N ARG A 214 -0.05 -11.89 -2.02
CA ARG A 214 -0.37 -11.37 -0.69
C ARG A 214 0.89 -10.81 -0.04
N ASP A 215 0.89 -9.53 0.28
CA ASP A 215 2.00 -8.87 0.95
C ASP A 215 1.67 -8.56 2.40
N PHE A 216 2.67 -8.72 3.26
CA PHE A 216 2.61 -8.41 4.68
C PHE A 216 3.81 -7.52 5.04
N PHE A 217 3.52 -6.33 5.56
CA PHE A 217 4.51 -5.29 5.81
C PHE A 217 4.77 -5.08 7.29
N GLU A 218 5.94 -4.52 7.61
CA GLU A 218 6.27 -4.04 8.95
C GLU A 218 6.16 -5.12 10.04
N LEU A 219 6.69 -6.31 9.75
CA LEU A 219 6.52 -7.50 10.59
C LEU A 219 7.40 -7.51 11.84
N THR A 220 8.43 -6.65 11.90
CA THR A 220 9.42 -6.60 12.99
C THR A 220 9.89 -5.16 13.19
N GLU A 221 11.00 -4.94 13.91
CA GLU A 221 11.56 -3.61 14.14
C GLU A 221 11.74 -2.84 12.81
N GLY A 222 11.08 -1.68 12.73
CA GLY A 222 10.96 -0.86 11.53
C GLY A 222 10.53 0.54 11.92
N ASP A 223 9.40 1.04 11.44
CA ASP A 223 8.98 2.41 11.72
C ASP A 223 8.21 2.57 13.03
N TYR A 224 7.44 1.57 13.43
CA TYR A 224 6.59 1.70 14.61
C TYR A 224 7.37 1.50 15.92
N PRO A 225 7.39 2.49 16.83
CA PRO A 225 8.12 2.37 18.10
C PRO A 225 7.65 1.19 18.96
N TRP A 226 6.38 0.80 18.84
CA TRP A 226 5.84 -0.34 19.57
C TRP A 226 6.22 -1.70 19.00
N LEU A 227 6.91 -1.76 17.86
CA LEU A 227 7.53 -2.99 17.35
C LEU A 227 9.00 -3.12 17.77
N ASP A 228 9.57 -2.12 18.47
CA ASP A 228 10.94 -2.22 18.99
C ASP A 228 11.08 -3.42 19.95
N GLY A 229 12.02 -4.31 19.65
CA GLY A 229 12.24 -5.59 20.33
C GLY A 229 11.22 -6.70 20.01
N ILE A 230 10.21 -6.46 19.17
CA ILE A 230 9.20 -7.46 18.79
C ILE A 230 9.62 -8.15 17.50
N ALA A 231 9.42 -9.48 17.42
CA ALA A 231 9.71 -10.30 16.25
C ALA A 231 11.14 -10.17 15.67
N THR A 232 12.14 -9.78 16.48
CA THR A 232 13.53 -9.54 16.03
C THR A 232 14.25 -10.76 15.47
N ARG A 233 13.66 -11.96 15.63
CA ARG A 233 14.14 -13.21 15.02
C ARG A 233 13.70 -13.37 13.56
N LEU A 234 12.72 -12.60 13.08
CA LEU A 234 12.41 -12.55 11.66
C LEU A 234 13.54 -11.84 10.92
N PRO A 235 14.06 -12.42 9.82
CA PRO A 235 15.14 -11.81 9.06
C PRO A 235 14.69 -10.62 8.20
N PHE A 236 13.39 -10.54 7.90
CA PHE A 236 12.83 -9.54 7.00
C PHE A 236 11.61 -8.86 7.63
N SER A 237 11.43 -7.57 7.30
CA SER A 237 10.26 -6.80 7.72
C SER A 237 9.04 -7.02 6.83
N ASN A 238 9.26 -7.41 5.57
CA ASN A 238 8.21 -7.61 4.60
C ASN A 238 8.25 -9.03 4.04
N LEU A 239 7.08 -9.64 3.84
CA LEU A 239 6.93 -10.93 3.18
C LEU A 239 5.88 -10.85 2.06
N THR A 240 6.22 -11.43 0.92
CA THR A 240 5.40 -11.51 -0.28
C THR A 240 5.08 -12.98 -0.57
N ILE A 241 3.80 -13.32 -0.63
CA ILE A 241 3.30 -14.69 -0.82
C ILE A 241 2.47 -14.74 -2.10
N PRO A 242 3.07 -15.07 -3.26
CA PRO A 242 2.34 -15.46 -4.46
C PRO A 242 1.62 -16.80 -4.25
N ILE A 243 0.33 -16.85 -4.59
CA ILE A 243 -0.56 -17.99 -4.39
C ILE A 243 -1.37 -18.21 -5.65
N VAL A 244 -1.23 -19.39 -6.25
CA VAL A 244 -2.07 -19.81 -7.37
C VAL A 244 -3.29 -20.52 -6.82
N PHE A 245 -4.47 -20.01 -7.16
CA PHE A 245 -5.74 -20.65 -6.89
C PHE A 245 -6.28 -21.31 -8.15
N LYS A 246 -6.96 -22.46 -8.00
CA LYS A 246 -7.77 -23.11 -9.03
C LYS A 246 -9.25 -23.01 -8.69
N ASP A 247 -10.09 -23.09 -9.71
CA ASP A 247 -11.55 -23.22 -9.56
C ASP A 247 -12.21 -22.05 -8.81
N THR A 248 -11.62 -20.86 -8.92
CA THR A 248 -12.16 -19.62 -8.37
C THR A 248 -11.82 -18.47 -9.30
N ASN A 249 -12.70 -17.47 -9.36
CA ASN A 249 -12.48 -16.23 -10.11
C ASN A 249 -12.60 -15.04 -9.17
N PHE A 250 -11.46 -14.40 -8.88
CA PHE A 250 -11.36 -13.16 -8.14
C PHE A 250 -11.81 -12.00 -9.02
N HIS A 251 -13.09 -11.66 -8.95
CA HIS A 251 -13.69 -10.65 -9.82
C HIS A 251 -13.58 -9.23 -9.24
N LEU A 252 -13.16 -9.10 -7.97
CA LEU A 252 -12.90 -7.83 -7.31
C LEU A 252 -11.54 -7.90 -6.62
N MET A 253 -10.69 -6.91 -6.88
CA MET A 253 -9.45 -6.59 -6.17
C MET A 253 -9.33 -5.06 -6.12
N ASP A 254 -9.91 -4.45 -5.09
CA ASP A 254 -10.18 -3.01 -5.06
C ASP A 254 -9.06 -2.18 -4.39
N ASP A 255 -9.25 -0.86 -4.32
CA ASP A 255 -8.28 0.11 -3.80
C ASP A 255 -8.04 0.03 -2.27
N TRP A 256 -8.78 -0.79 -1.50
CA TRP A 256 -8.43 -1.14 -0.11
C TRP A 256 -7.68 -2.47 -0.03
N ALA A 257 -7.16 -2.94 -1.16
CA ALA A 257 -6.48 -4.23 -1.27
C ALA A 257 -7.35 -5.40 -0.77
N SER A 258 -8.67 -5.27 -0.84
CA SER A 258 -9.60 -6.34 -0.52
C SER A 258 -10.02 -7.04 -1.81
N PHE A 259 -10.46 -8.29 -1.68
CA PHE A 259 -10.87 -9.08 -2.83
C PHE A 259 -12.11 -9.91 -2.55
N GLU A 260 -12.86 -10.16 -3.61
CA GLU A 260 -14.00 -11.07 -3.64
C GLU A 260 -13.83 -12.07 -4.78
N ALA A 261 -14.34 -13.28 -4.57
CA ALA A 261 -14.22 -14.37 -5.53
C ALA A 261 -15.54 -15.10 -5.73
N GLU A 262 -15.78 -15.54 -6.96
CA GLU A 262 -16.92 -16.38 -7.30
C GLU A 262 -16.47 -17.55 -8.21
N PRO A 263 -16.74 -18.81 -7.85
CA PRO A 263 -17.21 -19.28 -6.55
C PRO A 263 -16.29 -18.86 -5.39
N SER A 264 -16.81 -18.86 -4.17
CA SER A 264 -16.02 -18.59 -2.97
C SER A 264 -14.81 -19.52 -2.90
N TYR A 265 -13.66 -18.99 -2.51
CA TYR A 265 -12.43 -19.75 -2.36
C TYR A 265 -12.28 -20.31 -0.92
N ASP A 266 -11.55 -21.40 -0.79
CA ASP A 266 -11.03 -21.91 0.47
C ASP A 266 -9.57 -22.38 0.31
N ALA A 267 -8.98 -22.93 1.38
CA ALA A 267 -7.61 -23.42 1.34
C ALA A 267 -7.42 -24.57 0.33
N ALA A 268 -8.45 -25.38 0.04
CA ALA A 268 -8.36 -26.48 -0.92
C ALA A 268 -8.26 -26.00 -2.38
N ASN A 269 -8.61 -24.74 -2.66
CA ASN A 269 -8.38 -24.11 -3.96
C ASN A 269 -6.91 -23.74 -4.21
N ILE A 270 -6.04 -23.74 -3.20
CA ILE A 270 -4.62 -23.41 -3.37
C ILE A 270 -3.93 -24.54 -4.16
N ALA A 271 -3.31 -24.17 -5.28
CA ALA A 271 -2.64 -25.08 -6.21
C ALA A 271 -1.12 -24.93 -6.21
N ALA A 272 -0.59 -23.74 -5.91
CA ALA A 272 0.84 -23.50 -5.76
C ALA A 272 1.12 -22.30 -4.85
N VAL A 273 2.27 -22.30 -4.18
CA VAL A 273 2.70 -21.23 -3.26
C VAL A 273 4.19 -20.95 -3.36
N GLY A 274 4.58 -19.74 -2.96
CA GLY A 274 5.97 -19.34 -2.77
C GLY A 274 6.11 -18.29 -1.68
N LEU A 275 7.35 -17.98 -1.31
CA LEU A 275 7.66 -16.97 -0.30
C LEU A 275 8.84 -16.14 -0.77
N TYR A 276 8.64 -14.82 -0.76
CA TYR A 276 9.61 -13.83 -1.19
C TYR A 276 9.67 -12.68 -0.17
N THR A 277 10.69 -11.84 -0.29
CA THR A 277 10.80 -10.57 0.43
C THR A 277 11.29 -9.48 -0.52
N SER A 278 10.92 -8.24 -0.24
CA SER A 278 11.42 -7.06 -0.94
C SER A 278 11.19 -5.81 -0.09
N ASP A 279 12.00 -4.78 -0.32
CA ASP A 279 11.88 -3.46 0.29
C ASP A 279 12.66 -2.41 -0.52
N ALA A 280 12.81 -1.20 0.03
CA ALA A 280 13.48 -0.09 -0.63
C ALA A 280 14.98 -0.33 -0.91
N LEU A 281 15.58 -1.41 -0.42
CA LEU A 281 16.98 -1.78 -0.63
C LEU A 281 17.17 -3.05 -1.47
N SER A 282 16.08 -3.68 -1.93
CA SER A 282 16.15 -4.89 -2.75
C SER A 282 16.06 -4.60 -4.24
N ASP A 283 16.81 -5.34 -5.04
CA ASP A 283 16.73 -5.32 -6.51
C ASP A 283 15.81 -6.45 -6.99
N GLY A 284 14.50 -6.21 -6.88
CA GLY A 284 13.47 -7.22 -7.18
C GLY A 284 13.04 -8.04 -5.97
N TYR A 285 12.21 -9.06 -6.25
CA TYR A 285 11.74 -10.03 -5.26
C TYR A 285 12.81 -11.08 -4.94
N LEU A 286 13.20 -11.18 -3.68
CA LEU A 286 14.20 -12.13 -3.20
C LEU A 286 13.52 -13.39 -2.67
N PRO A 287 13.87 -14.61 -3.16
CA PRO A 287 13.25 -15.85 -2.70
C PRO A 287 13.63 -16.17 -1.25
N VAL A 288 12.69 -16.70 -0.47
CA VAL A 288 12.88 -17.04 0.95
C VAL A 288 12.53 -18.51 1.18
N GLY A 289 13.55 -19.34 1.41
CA GLY A 289 13.37 -20.78 1.66
C GLY A 289 12.88 -21.57 0.44
N MET A 290 13.05 -21.03 -0.78
CA MET A 290 12.45 -21.60 -1.99
C MET A 290 13.21 -22.79 -2.59
N ASP A 291 14.31 -23.28 -1.98
CA ASP A 291 15.19 -24.33 -2.52
C ASP A 291 14.48 -25.64 -2.89
N ASN A 292 13.45 -26.02 -2.12
CA ASN A 292 12.53 -27.12 -2.38
C ASN A 292 11.30 -26.99 -1.47
N ALA A 293 10.27 -27.80 -1.69
CA ALA A 293 9.01 -27.73 -0.94
C ALA A 293 9.19 -27.98 0.58
N ASP A 294 10.12 -28.86 0.97
CA ASP A 294 10.39 -29.15 2.40
C ASP A 294 11.08 -27.98 3.10
N THR A 295 12.07 -27.37 2.46
CA THR A 295 12.76 -26.17 2.98
C THR A 295 11.79 -24.99 3.10
N LEU A 296 10.90 -24.82 2.12
CA LEU A 296 9.87 -23.78 2.15
C LEU A 296 8.89 -24.01 3.30
N ALA A 297 8.41 -25.24 3.46
CA ALA A 297 7.51 -25.60 4.56
C ALA A 297 8.15 -25.37 5.93
N GLU A 298 9.41 -25.78 6.12
CA GLU A 298 10.18 -25.55 7.35
C GLU A 298 10.34 -24.05 7.64
N THR A 299 10.67 -23.26 6.62
CA THR A 299 10.80 -21.80 6.75
C THR A 299 9.48 -21.17 7.19
N MET A 300 8.36 -21.55 6.57
CA MET A 300 7.04 -21.05 6.92
C MET A 300 6.62 -21.45 8.34
N GLU A 301 6.92 -22.68 8.76
CA GLU A 301 6.69 -23.18 10.11
C GLU A 301 7.49 -22.39 11.14
N GLN A 302 8.77 -22.16 10.90
CA GLN A 302 9.66 -21.38 11.76
C GLN A 302 9.16 -19.93 11.91
N TYR A 303 8.79 -19.27 10.80
CA TYR A 303 8.30 -17.89 10.84
C TYR A 303 6.99 -17.80 11.60
N ARG A 304 6.10 -18.79 11.44
CA ARG A 304 4.85 -18.87 12.20
C ARG A 304 5.12 -18.97 13.70
N GLU A 305 6.10 -19.75 14.14
CA GLU A 305 6.48 -19.86 15.55
C GLU A 305 6.98 -18.52 16.12
N ILE A 306 7.87 -17.83 15.37
CA ILE A 306 8.34 -16.49 15.74
C ILE A 306 7.17 -15.51 15.90
N LEU A 307 6.26 -15.49 14.93
CA LEU A 307 5.11 -14.59 14.91
C LEU A 307 4.09 -14.91 16.00
N ASN A 308 3.93 -16.17 16.37
CA ASN A 308 3.05 -16.56 17.47
C ASN A 308 3.57 -16.02 18.82
N GLU A 309 4.87 -16.13 19.08
CA GLU A 309 5.50 -15.51 20.25
C GLU A 309 5.41 -13.98 20.20
N ALA A 310 5.73 -13.38 19.05
CA ALA A 310 5.68 -11.94 18.86
C ALA A 310 4.26 -11.37 19.06
N THR A 311 3.23 -12.10 18.63
CA THR A 311 1.83 -11.74 18.86
C THR A 311 1.52 -11.67 20.35
N ALA A 312 1.97 -12.66 21.14
CA ALA A 312 1.79 -12.66 22.58
C ALA A 312 2.54 -11.49 23.27
N ASP A 313 3.75 -11.18 22.83
CA ASP A 313 4.53 -10.07 23.39
C ASP A 313 3.96 -8.70 23.04
N LEU A 314 3.45 -8.55 21.81
CA LEU A 314 2.75 -7.35 21.37
C LEU A 314 1.45 -7.15 22.14
N TRP A 315 0.68 -8.21 22.40
CA TRP A 315 -0.50 -8.16 23.27
C TRP A 315 -0.16 -7.68 24.68
N LYS A 316 0.90 -8.23 25.30
CA LYS A 316 1.35 -7.77 26.63
C LYS A 316 1.69 -6.29 26.62
N ARG A 317 2.31 -5.80 25.54
CA ARG A 317 2.67 -4.38 25.40
C ARG A 317 1.42 -3.50 25.29
N ILE A 318 0.52 -3.81 24.34
CA ILE A 318 -0.70 -3.03 24.09
C ILE A 318 -1.64 -3.06 25.31
N ALA A 319 -1.68 -4.15 26.07
CA ALA A 319 -2.48 -4.25 27.29
C ALA A 319 -2.07 -3.24 28.39
N THR A 320 -0.87 -2.65 28.30
CA THR A 320 -0.41 -1.62 29.23
C THR A 320 -0.70 -0.20 28.76
N TRP A 321 -1.24 -0.04 27.55
CA TRP A 321 -1.49 1.29 26.97
C TRP A 321 -2.66 2.00 27.62
N THR A 322 -2.49 3.32 27.77
CA THR A 322 -3.61 4.21 28.03
C THR A 322 -4.48 4.35 26.77
N ARG A 323 -5.74 4.79 26.92
CA ARG A 323 -6.59 5.13 25.78
C ARG A 323 -5.92 6.15 24.85
N GLU A 324 -5.16 7.08 25.44
CA GLU A 324 -4.43 8.10 24.68
C GLU A 324 -3.36 7.50 23.77
N GLN A 325 -2.60 6.53 24.28
CA GLN A 325 -1.60 5.79 23.50
C GLN A 325 -2.24 4.95 22.40
N MET A 326 -3.39 4.32 22.67
CA MET A 326 -4.16 3.60 21.65
C MET A 326 -4.65 4.51 20.53
N ILE A 327 -5.10 5.74 20.86
CA ILE A 327 -5.46 6.75 19.85
C ILE A 327 -4.25 7.13 19.02
N ASP A 328 -3.14 7.49 19.66
CA ASP A 328 -1.95 7.95 18.93
C ASP A 328 -1.42 6.86 18.03
N ALA A 329 -1.34 5.62 18.49
CA ALA A 329 -0.87 4.49 17.69
C ALA A 329 -1.73 4.30 16.44
N GLY A 330 -3.06 4.21 16.59
CA GLY A 330 -3.96 4.07 15.45
C GLY A 330 -3.91 5.27 14.49
N ALA A 331 -3.83 6.49 15.03
CA ALA A 331 -3.80 7.71 14.22
C ALA A 331 -2.50 7.80 13.42
N LEU A 332 -1.38 7.38 13.99
CA LEU A 332 -0.08 7.33 13.33
C LEU A 332 0.03 6.22 12.30
N VAL A 333 -0.57 5.04 12.53
CA VAL A 333 -0.65 3.97 11.52
C VAL A 333 -1.35 4.47 10.25
N TYR A 334 -2.47 5.18 10.38
CA TYR A 334 -3.24 5.70 9.24
C TYR A 334 -2.62 6.95 8.61
N SER A 335 -2.10 7.90 9.41
CA SER A 335 -1.56 9.15 8.84
C SER A 335 -0.20 8.99 8.18
N SER A 336 0.48 7.88 8.43
CA SER A 336 1.80 7.58 7.85
C SER A 336 1.75 6.71 6.58
N VAL A 337 0.59 6.63 5.89
CA VAL A 337 0.43 5.86 4.64
C VAL A 337 1.43 6.23 3.55
N ALA A 338 1.87 7.48 3.50
CA ALA A 338 2.80 7.98 2.48
C ALA A 338 4.28 7.83 2.85
N LYS A 339 4.61 7.27 4.03
CA LYS A 339 5.99 7.28 4.55
C LYS A 339 6.97 6.48 3.72
N ASP A 340 6.50 5.44 3.03
CA ASP A 340 7.33 4.57 2.20
C ASP A 340 7.90 5.31 0.98
N PHE A 341 7.25 6.40 0.53
CA PHE A 341 7.86 7.31 -0.43
C PHE A 341 9.13 7.97 0.12
N ALA A 342 9.14 8.33 1.40
CA ALA A 342 10.33 8.87 2.06
C ALA A 342 11.40 7.80 2.28
N HIS A 343 11.02 6.54 2.48
CA HIS A 343 11.97 5.43 2.50
C HIS A 343 12.63 5.23 1.13
N LEU A 344 11.84 5.17 0.06
CA LEU A 344 12.32 5.06 -1.32
C LEU A 344 13.23 6.23 -1.74
N ALA A 345 12.86 7.46 -1.36
CA ALA A 345 13.67 8.65 -1.58
C ALA A 345 14.85 8.79 -0.60
N GLY A 346 14.89 7.96 0.45
CA GLY A 346 15.82 8.05 1.57
C GLY A 346 15.81 9.41 2.28
N THR A 347 14.64 10.03 2.44
CA THR A 347 14.40 11.28 3.17
C THR A 347 13.70 11.07 4.52
N TYR A 348 13.38 9.82 4.87
CA TYR A 348 12.58 9.49 6.04
C TYR A 348 13.18 10.02 7.35
N ARG A 349 12.35 10.65 8.18
CA ARG A 349 12.66 11.04 9.55
C ARG A 349 11.54 10.59 10.47
N GLN A 350 11.91 9.94 11.58
CA GLN A 350 10.94 9.32 12.47
C GLN A 350 9.93 10.33 13.05
N GLU A 351 10.43 11.49 13.49
CA GLU A 351 9.65 12.58 14.06
C GLU A 351 8.65 13.20 13.07
N ASP A 352 8.91 13.08 11.78
CA ASP A 352 8.05 13.64 10.75
C ASP A 352 6.81 12.80 10.51
N TRP A 353 6.93 11.49 10.66
CA TRP A 353 5.86 10.53 10.36
C TRP A 353 5.17 9.99 11.62
N LEU A 354 5.88 9.87 12.74
CA LEU A 354 5.39 9.27 13.98
C LEU A 354 5.17 10.33 15.07
N SER A 355 4.50 11.42 14.70
CA SER A 355 3.99 12.44 15.61
C SER A 355 2.67 13.01 15.10
N LEU A 356 1.75 13.31 16.02
CA LEU A 356 0.54 14.06 15.70
C LEU A 356 0.86 15.54 15.73
N ASP A 357 0.46 16.25 14.69
CA ASP A 357 0.71 17.68 14.53
C ASP A 357 0.12 18.49 15.69
N ASP A 358 0.80 19.54 16.15
CA ASP A 358 0.32 20.38 17.25
C ASP A 358 -1.06 21.01 16.97
N ARG A 359 -1.41 21.21 15.68
CA ARG A 359 -2.74 21.67 15.25
C ARG A 359 -3.79 20.58 15.44
N VAL A 360 -3.44 19.32 15.21
CA VAL A 360 -4.31 18.14 15.40
C VAL A 360 -4.53 17.87 16.88
N GLN A 361 -3.48 17.98 17.69
CA GLN A 361 -3.55 17.76 19.14
C GLN A 361 -4.63 18.60 19.83
N ARG A 362 -4.94 19.79 19.30
CA ARG A 362 -6.01 20.68 19.80
C ARG A 362 -7.40 20.06 19.72
N PHE A 363 -7.63 19.17 18.75
CA PHE A 363 -8.91 18.51 18.54
C PHE A 363 -9.02 17.18 19.27
N LYS A 364 -7.90 16.61 19.74
CA LYS A 364 -7.89 15.30 20.42
C LYS A 364 -8.85 15.22 21.62
N PRO A 365 -9.02 16.26 22.47
CA PRO A 365 -10.02 16.21 23.55
C PRO A 365 -11.48 16.11 23.08
N LEU A 366 -11.80 16.53 21.84
CA LEU A 366 -13.14 16.40 21.24
C LEU A 366 -13.43 14.96 20.78
N MET A 367 -12.38 14.19 20.46
CA MET A 367 -12.46 12.86 19.86
C MET A 367 -12.73 11.75 20.90
N ASN A 368 -13.86 11.87 21.60
CA ASN A 368 -14.45 10.76 22.34
C ASN A 368 -15.15 9.76 21.40
N ASP A 369 -15.60 8.63 21.94
CA ASP A 369 -16.12 7.54 21.11
C ASP A 369 -17.48 7.92 20.48
N GLU A 370 -18.32 8.69 21.18
CA GLU A 370 -19.62 9.14 20.69
C GLU A 370 -19.48 10.13 19.54
N TYR A 371 -18.74 11.22 19.75
CA TYR A 371 -18.47 12.23 18.74
C TYR A 371 -17.75 11.61 17.55
N GLY A 372 -16.70 10.82 17.81
CA GLY A 372 -15.92 10.19 16.75
C GLY A 372 -16.76 9.26 15.88
N ARG A 373 -17.66 8.47 16.48
CA ARG A 373 -18.59 7.61 15.73
C ARG A 373 -19.55 8.42 14.88
N ASP A 374 -20.21 9.42 15.47
CA ASP A 374 -21.28 10.16 14.80
C ASP A 374 -20.72 11.07 13.68
N ASP A 375 -19.62 11.77 13.94
CA ASP A 375 -18.95 12.63 12.95
C ASP A 375 -18.41 11.82 11.76
N LEU A 376 -17.75 10.70 12.04
CA LEU A 376 -17.28 9.80 10.98
C LEU A 376 -18.45 9.23 10.17
N GLY A 377 -19.51 8.77 10.83
CA GLY A 377 -20.70 8.24 10.16
C GLY A 377 -21.37 9.25 9.23
N GLU A 378 -21.48 10.50 9.67
CA GLU A 378 -21.97 11.61 8.85
C GLU A 378 -21.04 11.90 7.67
N MET A 379 -19.74 11.94 7.89
CA MET A 379 -18.76 12.34 6.89
C MET A 379 -18.53 11.30 5.78
N VAL A 380 -18.53 10.00 6.11
CA VAL A 380 -18.11 8.94 5.14
C VAL A 380 -19.25 8.01 4.73
N GLY A 381 -20.38 8.02 5.43
CA GLY A 381 -21.53 7.16 5.16
C GLY A 381 -22.78 7.92 4.73
N LEU A 382 -23.29 8.78 5.62
CA LEU A 382 -24.58 9.47 5.41
C LEU A 382 -24.48 10.68 4.49
N LEU A 383 -23.31 11.34 4.47
CA LEU A 383 -23.02 12.55 3.70
C LEU A 383 -24.03 13.69 3.98
N GLY A 384 -24.41 13.85 5.25
CA GLY A 384 -25.41 14.81 5.68
C GLY A 384 -24.91 16.26 5.76
N LEU A 385 -23.59 16.45 5.75
CA LEU A 385 -22.94 17.72 6.03
C LEU A 385 -23.11 18.74 4.89
N PRO A 386 -23.21 20.06 5.17
CA PRO A 386 -23.52 21.05 4.15
C PRO A 386 -22.51 21.13 2.99
N HIS A 387 -21.21 21.01 3.25
CA HIS A 387 -20.19 21.13 2.19
C HIS A 387 -20.22 19.97 1.20
N GLN A 388 -20.71 18.81 1.63
CA GLN A 388 -20.89 17.62 0.81
C GLN A 388 -22.09 17.73 -0.14
N LYS A 389 -22.97 18.74 0.02
CA LYS A 389 -24.13 18.96 -0.84
C LYS A 389 -23.79 19.83 -2.05
N THR A 390 -24.22 19.37 -3.21
CA THR A 390 -24.22 20.12 -4.47
C THR A 390 -25.62 20.66 -4.78
N ASN A 391 -25.76 21.37 -5.90
CA ASN A 391 -27.06 21.88 -6.34
C ASN A 391 -28.09 20.74 -6.51
N GLU A 392 -29.38 21.04 -6.29
CA GLU A 392 -30.46 20.05 -6.29
C GLU A 392 -30.71 19.33 -7.64
N TYR A 393 -30.09 19.81 -8.72
CA TYR A 393 -30.17 19.19 -10.05
C TYR A 393 -29.01 18.23 -10.34
N GLY A 394 -27.99 18.18 -9.47
CA GLY A 394 -26.87 17.26 -9.57
C GLY A 394 -27.16 15.92 -8.88
N MET A 395 -26.61 14.83 -9.43
CA MET A 395 -26.67 13.50 -8.83
C MET A 395 -25.27 12.90 -8.78
N ALA A 396 -24.88 12.41 -7.61
CA ALA A 396 -23.64 11.68 -7.41
C ALA A 396 -23.75 10.24 -7.95
N ARG A 397 -22.61 9.68 -8.34
CA ARG A 397 -22.53 8.43 -9.12
C ARG A 397 -23.20 7.23 -8.45
N TYR A 398 -23.05 7.07 -7.14
CA TYR A 398 -23.49 5.86 -6.42
C TYR A 398 -24.72 6.06 -5.54
N SER A 399 -24.88 7.22 -4.92
CA SER A 399 -26.05 7.49 -4.06
C SER A 399 -27.28 7.90 -4.87
N GLY A 400 -27.09 8.48 -6.07
CA GLY A 400 -28.16 9.15 -6.81
C GLY A 400 -28.68 10.43 -6.14
N LEU A 401 -28.07 10.85 -5.02
CA LEU A 401 -28.40 12.07 -4.29
C LEU A 401 -27.45 13.19 -4.73
N ASN A 402 -27.78 14.45 -4.42
CA ASN A 402 -26.90 15.60 -4.68
C ASN A 402 -25.73 15.71 -3.69
N GLN A 403 -25.20 14.57 -3.21
CA GLN A 403 -24.23 14.49 -2.12
C GLN A 403 -22.95 13.78 -2.58
N ASN A 404 -21.82 14.45 -2.38
CA ASN A 404 -20.50 13.97 -2.73
C ASN A 404 -19.63 13.90 -1.48
N MET A 405 -18.84 12.83 -1.34
CA MET A 405 -18.03 12.64 -0.13
C MET A 405 -16.96 13.71 0.08
N LEU A 406 -16.38 14.26 -1.00
CA LEU A 406 -15.31 15.26 -0.97
C LEU A 406 -15.73 16.48 -1.80
N THR A 407 -15.51 17.66 -1.24
CA THR A 407 -15.81 18.95 -1.86
C THR A 407 -14.70 19.39 -2.82
N GLY A 408 -15.08 19.71 -4.07
CA GLY A 408 -14.15 20.22 -5.09
C GLY A 408 -13.64 21.64 -4.83
N ILE A 409 -12.65 22.06 -5.61
CA ILE A 409 -12.06 23.40 -5.55
C ILE A 409 -12.86 24.34 -6.49
N PRO A 410 -13.33 25.50 -6.01
CA PRO A 410 -14.08 26.43 -6.85
C PRO A 410 -13.17 27.11 -7.88
N TYR A 411 -13.66 27.34 -9.10
CA TYR A 411 -12.88 27.99 -10.16
C TYR A 411 -12.54 29.46 -9.90
N SER A 412 -13.19 30.10 -8.92
CA SER A 412 -12.91 31.47 -8.53
C SER A 412 -11.48 31.67 -8.04
N VAL A 413 -10.80 30.62 -7.55
CA VAL A 413 -9.39 30.67 -7.11
C VAL A 413 -8.41 31.07 -8.23
N LEU A 414 -8.85 31.03 -9.50
CA LEU A 414 -8.04 31.46 -10.64
C LEU A 414 -8.00 32.99 -10.82
N THR A 415 -8.91 33.70 -10.17
CA THR A 415 -9.07 35.16 -10.33
C THR A 415 -9.16 35.91 -9.01
N ASP A 416 -9.61 35.24 -7.96
CA ASP A 416 -9.70 35.73 -6.59
C ASP A 416 -8.38 35.46 -5.87
N ASP A 417 -8.03 36.30 -4.91
CA ASP A 417 -6.87 36.12 -4.01
C ASP A 417 -7.27 36.09 -2.52
N ASP A 418 -8.57 36.16 -2.20
CA ASP A 418 -9.08 35.99 -0.83
C ASP A 418 -9.20 34.51 -0.42
N PHE A 419 -8.06 33.84 -0.29
CA PHE A 419 -7.94 32.53 0.35
C PHE A 419 -6.52 32.32 0.91
N ALA A 420 -6.38 31.43 1.89
CA ALA A 420 -5.06 30.98 2.32
C ALA A 420 -4.56 29.91 1.33
N SER A 421 -3.45 30.14 0.63
CA SER A 421 -2.99 29.22 -0.43
C SER A 421 -2.48 27.87 0.11
N THR A 422 -2.02 27.85 1.36
CA THR A 422 -1.46 26.68 2.06
C THR A 422 -1.91 26.62 3.52
N ALA A 423 -1.89 25.42 4.10
CA ALA A 423 -2.02 25.18 5.54
C ALA A 423 -0.73 25.49 6.34
N GLY A 424 0.37 25.83 5.66
CA GLY A 424 1.69 26.12 6.24
C GLY A 424 2.66 24.95 6.15
N ASP A 425 3.97 25.25 6.20
CA ASP A 425 5.06 24.30 5.95
C ASP A 425 5.73 23.76 7.22
N ARG A 426 5.55 24.41 8.36
CA ARG A 426 6.22 24.04 9.61
C ARG A 426 5.62 22.77 10.21
N LEU A 427 6.43 21.71 10.25
CA LEU A 427 6.12 20.49 10.99
C LEU A 427 6.49 20.65 12.48
N SER A 428 5.52 20.38 13.34
CA SER A 428 5.73 20.19 14.78
C SER A 428 4.72 19.17 15.29
N GLY A 429 4.90 18.62 16.48
CA GLY A 429 4.00 17.61 17.00
C GLY A 429 4.57 16.79 18.14
N SER A 430 3.75 15.87 18.62
CA SER A 430 4.11 14.95 19.70
C SER A 430 3.29 13.67 19.63
N SER A 431 3.73 12.66 20.38
CA SER A 431 2.98 11.42 20.62
C SER A 431 3.12 11.02 22.09
N SER A 432 2.09 10.40 22.64
CA SER A 432 2.10 9.77 23.97
C SER A 432 2.80 8.40 23.99
N LEU A 433 3.21 7.91 22.82
CA LEU A 433 3.95 6.65 22.68
C LEU A 433 5.43 6.82 23.04
N PRO A 434 6.11 5.74 23.44
CA PRO A 434 7.55 5.75 23.62
C PRO A 434 8.29 6.19 22.35
N ALA A 435 9.41 6.89 22.52
CA ALA A 435 10.30 7.21 21.41
C ALA A 435 10.87 5.94 20.78
N LYS A 436 11.07 5.98 19.46
CA LYS A 436 11.75 4.93 18.70
C LYS A 436 13.17 4.72 19.23
N ASN A 437 13.55 3.49 19.50
CA ASN A 437 14.88 3.10 19.96
C ASN A 437 15.49 1.87 19.27
N GLY A 438 14.69 1.12 18.50
CA GLY A 438 15.16 -0.05 17.74
C GLY A 438 15.81 0.30 16.40
N LEU A 439 16.33 -0.71 15.72
CA LEU A 439 16.86 -0.61 14.35
C LEU A 439 15.74 -0.73 13.30
N TRP A 440 16.12 -0.65 12.03
CA TRP A 440 15.27 -0.99 10.89
C TRP A 440 15.74 -2.33 10.32
N THR A 441 14.84 -3.31 10.30
CA THR A 441 15.08 -4.60 9.64
C THR A 441 14.75 -4.47 8.16
N THR A 442 15.71 -4.78 7.30
CA THR A 442 15.61 -4.67 5.84
C THR A 442 16.15 -5.95 5.17
N SER A 443 15.96 -6.07 3.87
CA SER A 443 16.60 -7.07 2.99
C SER A 443 18.13 -7.03 3.08
N ALA A 444 18.71 -5.88 3.43
CA ALA A 444 20.14 -5.69 3.63
C ALA A 444 20.60 -5.87 5.09
N GLY A 445 19.74 -6.43 5.96
CA GLY A 445 19.98 -6.67 7.37
C GLY A 445 19.40 -5.58 8.29
N ARG A 446 19.83 -5.60 9.57
CA ARG A 446 19.38 -4.66 10.60
C ARG A 446 20.33 -3.47 10.67
N ILE A 447 19.84 -2.28 10.36
CA ILE A 447 20.64 -1.05 10.23
C ILE A 447 19.98 0.13 10.94
N ASP A 448 20.77 1.17 11.24
CA ASP A 448 20.23 2.44 11.74
C ASP A 448 19.60 3.27 10.61
N LEU A 449 18.77 4.24 10.98
CA LEU A 449 18.04 5.09 10.02
C LEU A 449 18.97 5.92 9.13
N GLY A 450 20.12 6.35 9.63
CA GLY A 450 21.10 7.12 8.86
C GLY A 450 21.72 6.28 7.75
N GLU A 451 22.06 5.04 8.05
CA GLU A 451 22.48 4.05 7.05
C GLU A 451 21.36 3.76 6.05
N TYR A 452 20.15 3.50 6.54
CA TYR A 452 19.01 3.14 5.71
C TYR A 452 18.74 4.21 4.64
N ASN A 453 18.58 5.47 5.09
CA ASN A 453 18.39 6.60 4.19
C ASN A 453 19.55 6.79 3.20
N ARG A 454 20.80 6.58 3.64
CA ARG A 454 21.97 6.70 2.76
C ARG A 454 21.95 5.64 1.66
N ARG A 455 21.64 4.39 2.00
CA ARG A 455 21.56 3.30 1.04
C ARG A 455 20.39 3.49 0.08
N ALA A 456 19.21 3.85 0.57
CA ALA A 456 18.03 4.08 -0.27
C ALA A 456 18.28 5.20 -1.29
N ARG A 457 18.86 6.34 -0.87
CA ARG A 457 19.26 7.42 -1.80
C ARG A 457 20.26 6.98 -2.86
N GLY A 458 21.18 6.08 -2.49
CA GLY A 458 22.23 5.57 -3.37
C GLY A 458 21.82 4.36 -4.21
N PHE A 459 20.57 3.90 -4.10
CA PHE A 459 20.08 2.69 -4.73
C PHE A 459 19.15 3.01 -5.89
N THR A 460 19.27 2.25 -6.97
CA THR A 460 18.34 2.23 -8.11
C THR A 460 18.23 0.78 -8.57
N PRO A 461 17.01 0.23 -8.71
CA PRO A 461 16.84 -1.12 -9.26
C PRO A 461 17.51 -1.25 -10.63
N ALA A 462 18.17 -2.37 -10.91
CA ALA A 462 18.97 -2.53 -12.13
C ALA A 462 18.13 -2.43 -13.42
N VAL A 463 16.85 -2.79 -13.33
CA VAL A 463 15.86 -2.65 -14.40
C VAL A 463 15.50 -1.19 -14.72
N LEU A 464 15.84 -0.25 -13.84
CA LEU A 464 15.64 1.18 -14.00
C LEU A 464 16.95 1.94 -14.34
N GLU A 465 18.07 1.23 -14.41
CA GLU A 465 19.38 1.83 -14.69
C GLU A 465 19.65 1.97 -16.19
N GLY A 466 20.31 3.08 -16.56
CA GLY A 466 20.88 3.28 -17.89
C GLY A 466 19.90 3.03 -19.04
N ALA A 467 20.23 2.07 -19.89
CA ALA A 467 19.45 1.74 -21.09
C ALA A 467 18.13 0.99 -20.79
N ASN A 468 17.93 0.51 -19.55
CA ASN A 468 16.76 -0.29 -19.18
C ASN A 468 15.54 0.57 -18.79
N ARG A 469 15.76 1.79 -18.27
CA ARG A 469 14.74 2.65 -17.62
C ARG A 469 13.40 2.76 -18.36
N TYR A 470 13.45 2.90 -19.68
CA TYR A 470 12.27 3.14 -20.53
C TYR A 470 11.92 1.96 -21.44
N ARG A 471 12.38 0.76 -21.10
CA ARG A 471 11.95 -0.47 -21.78
C ARG A 471 10.71 -0.98 -21.07
N ASP A 472 9.57 -0.88 -21.75
CA ASP A 472 8.30 -1.40 -21.29
C ASP A 472 7.91 -2.67 -22.04
N GLU A 473 6.77 -3.23 -21.67
CA GLU A 473 6.32 -4.52 -22.17
C GLU A 473 5.89 -4.42 -23.64
N GLU A 474 5.45 -3.25 -24.10
CA GLU A 474 5.17 -3.01 -25.52
C GLU A 474 6.47 -2.94 -26.33
N TRP A 475 7.55 -2.35 -25.81
CA TRP A 475 8.86 -2.40 -26.46
C TRP A 475 9.40 -3.84 -26.52
N VAL A 476 9.34 -4.58 -25.39
CA VAL A 476 9.83 -5.97 -25.31
C VAL A 476 9.12 -6.86 -26.33
N LYS A 477 7.81 -6.74 -26.49
CA LYS A 477 7.03 -7.51 -27.47
C LYS A 477 7.63 -7.49 -28.88
N TRP A 478 8.13 -6.34 -29.33
CA TRP A 478 8.75 -6.18 -30.66
C TRP A 478 10.27 -6.46 -30.69
N HIS A 479 10.91 -6.60 -29.53
CA HIS A 479 12.36 -6.79 -29.38
C HIS A 479 12.72 -8.07 -28.62
N HIS A 480 11.77 -8.98 -28.39
CA HIS A 480 12.01 -10.22 -27.67
C HIS A 480 13.14 -11.04 -28.35
N GLY A 481 14.03 -11.60 -27.54
CA GLY A 481 15.25 -12.29 -27.99
C GLY A 481 16.38 -11.38 -28.48
N SER A 482 16.21 -10.05 -28.44
CA SER A 482 17.34 -9.12 -28.60
C SER A 482 18.23 -9.15 -27.35
N PRO A 483 19.55 -8.85 -27.48
CA PRO A 483 20.44 -8.73 -26.32
C PRO A 483 19.90 -7.80 -25.24
N GLU A 484 19.26 -6.71 -25.65
CA GLU A 484 18.67 -5.68 -24.81
C GLU A 484 17.44 -6.15 -24.01
N ALA A 485 16.51 -6.86 -24.67
CA ALA A 485 15.33 -7.42 -24.00
C ALA A 485 15.72 -8.59 -23.08
N ASP A 486 16.68 -9.41 -23.53
CA ASP A 486 17.19 -10.50 -22.72
C ASP A 486 17.89 -10.01 -21.46
N GLU A 487 18.65 -8.92 -21.54
CA GLU A 487 19.28 -8.32 -20.37
C GLU A 487 18.22 -7.93 -19.32
N LEU A 488 17.14 -7.25 -19.74
CA LEU A 488 16.05 -6.86 -18.84
C LEU A 488 15.41 -8.06 -18.16
N TYR A 489 15.14 -9.15 -18.90
CA TYR A 489 14.55 -10.37 -18.34
C TYR A 489 15.54 -11.11 -17.42
N ARG A 490 16.83 -11.16 -17.78
CA ARG A 490 17.85 -11.80 -16.94
C ARG A 490 17.95 -11.13 -15.57
N LEU A 491 17.76 -9.81 -15.48
CA LEU A 491 17.75 -9.09 -14.20
C LEU A 491 16.65 -9.60 -13.26
N ALA A 492 15.44 -9.82 -13.79
CA ALA A 492 14.32 -10.37 -13.01
C ALA A 492 14.50 -11.87 -12.71
N GLN A 493 15.16 -12.61 -13.60
CA GLN A 493 15.40 -14.05 -13.46
C GLN A 493 16.56 -14.41 -12.50
N ARG A 494 17.29 -13.43 -11.96
CA ARG A 494 18.40 -13.69 -11.02
C ARG A 494 17.90 -14.42 -9.78
N GLY A 495 18.55 -15.51 -9.42
CA GLY A 495 18.12 -16.34 -8.29
C GLY A 495 16.83 -17.13 -8.54
N SER A 496 16.24 -17.05 -9.74
CA SER A 496 15.16 -17.95 -10.13
C SER A 496 15.69 -19.37 -10.23
N ARG A 497 14.97 -20.33 -9.67
CA ARG A 497 15.38 -21.74 -9.71
C ARG A 497 15.32 -22.33 -11.12
N ASN A 498 14.31 -21.91 -11.88
CA ASN A 498 13.97 -22.53 -13.15
C ASN A 498 14.24 -21.63 -14.36
N LEU A 499 14.33 -20.30 -14.16
CA LEU A 499 14.47 -19.32 -15.25
C LEU A 499 15.80 -18.57 -15.32
N GLU A 500 16.75 -18.81 -14.42
CA GLU A 500 18.01 -18.06 -14.42
C GLU A 500 18.70 -18.09 -15.80
N GLY A 501 18.94 -16.89 -16.35
CA GLY A 501 19.65 -16.70 -17.62
C GLY A 501 18.84 -16.96 -18.90
N ARG A 502 17.54 -17.29 -18.82
CA ARG A 502 16.73 -17.69 -19.99
C ARG A 502 16.39 -16.54 -20.94
N GLY A 503 16.41 -15.29 -20.47
CA GLY A 503 16.14 -14.11 -21.28
C GLY A 503 14.64 -13.95 -21.62
N SER A 504 14.36 -13.16 -22.66
CA SER A 504 13.03 -12.65 -23.01
C SER A 504 12.26 -13.48 -24.03
N SER A 505 12.88 -14.52 -24.60
CA SER A 505 12.27 -15.31 -25.67
C SER A 505 11.27 -16.36 -25.19
N LEU A 506 11.15 -16.57 -23.88
CA LEU A 506 10.22 -17.55 -23.31
C LEU A 506 8.78 -17.09 -23.46
N ARG A 507 7.93 -18.01 -23.93
CA ARG A 507 6.49 -17.87 -23.87
C ARG A 507 5.97 -18.59 -22.65
N ARG A 508 4.77 -18.22 -22.22
CA ARG A 508 4.05 -18.90 -21.13
C ARG A 508 3.95 -20.42 -21.31
N ALA A 509 3.74 -20.88 -22.55
CA ALA A 509 3.69 -22.31 -22.88
C ALA A 509 5.02 -23.05 -22.66
N ASP A 510 6.15 -22.34 -22.61
CA ASP A 510 7.47 -22.91 -22.36
C ASP A 510 7.74 -23.11 -20.86
N LEU A 511 6.95 -22.46 -19.98
CA LEU A 511 7.12 -22.50 -18.52
C LEU A 511 6.52 -23.76 -17.89
N THR A 512 5.45 -24.30 -18.46
CA THR A 512 4.73 -25.47 -17.92
C THR A 512 5.60 -26.73 -17.83
N GLY A 513 6.64 -26.86 -18.67
CA GLY A 513 7.59 -27.97 -18.61
C GLY A 513 8.75 -27.76 -17.61
N LEU A 514 8.94 -26.56 -17.08
CA LEU A 514 10.05 -26.21 -16.19
C LEU A 514 9.69 -26.35 -14.71
N ALA A 515 8.43 -26.11 -14.34
CA ALA A 515 7.94 -26.24 -12.96
C ALA A 515 8.01 -27.69 -12.43
N ASP A 516 7.81 -28.69 -13.30
CA ASP A 516 7.72 -30.11 -12.94
C ASP A 516 9.05 -30.89 -13.06
N GLY A 517 10.16 -30.21 -13.39
CA GLY A 517 11.49 -30.81 -13.60
C GLY A 517 12.09 -31.50 -12.37
N ASN A 518 11.52 -31.27 -11.18
CA ASN A 518 11.84 -31.99 -9.95
C ASN A 518 10.72 -32.96 -9.56
N GLY A 519 10.47 -33.93 -10.44
CA GLY A 519 10.02 -35.28 -10.09
C GLY A 519 8.74 -35.39 -9.25
N HIS A 520 7.59 -35.22 -9.89
CA HIS A 520 6.45 -36.13 -9.73
C HIS A 520 5.51 -35.99 -10.93
N ALA A 521 5.86 -36.68 -12.02
CA ALA A 521 4.91 -37.02 -13.06
C ALA A 521 3.78 -37.87 -12.46
N ASP A 522 2.54 -37.48 -12.75
CA ASP A 522 1.28 -38.20 -12.51
C ASP A 522 1.09 -38.78 -11.10
N ARG A 523 0.55 -37.97 -10.17
CA ARG A 523 -0.30 -38.45 -9.06
C ARG A 523 -1.45 -37.52 -8.75
#